data_AF-A0A3M2AND1-F1
#
_entry.id   AF-A0A3M2AND1-F1
#
_cell.length_a   1.000
_cell.length_b   1.000
_cell.length_c   1.000
_cell.angle_alpha   90.00
_cell.angle_beta   90.00
_cell.angle_gamma   90.00
#
_symmetry.space_group_name_H-M   'P 1'
#
loop_
_entity.id
_entity.type
_entity.pdbx_description
1 polymer ?
#
loop_
_entity_poly.entity_id
_entity_poly.type
_entity_poly.pdbx_seq_one_letter_code
_entity_poly.pdbx_strand_id
1 'polypeptide(L)'
;MIAYFVMELGLEEDIPTYSGGLGVLAGDTLYSFADLGIPAVCITLLYKKGYTLQRLTPHGMQLDFDALWDYKKKLTRLDVSIEVPFGDKKQKVACWEYTIRSKEDIKVFFLDADVEGNDPEIRRLNDKLYFDDGIYRLRQEILLGIGGYRLLKALGYNIHVYHMNESHSAFLVVELLRELKSLEKVREKCVFTTHTPVPAGHDRFPVDMVRQELKEYDFMDWEAEAEDGHINLSKLALRYSGKTNAVSYKHLFVSMGIFPECSVKEGWCDMEYVTNGVYHKRWVHDEIRELFDLYLPGWDENPVLLSKAHEIPS
;
A
#
# COMPACT_ATOMS: atom_id res chain seq x y z
N MET A 1 -6.47 -16.04 -3.30
CA MET A 1 -6.52 -14.63 -3.75
C MET A 1 -5.74 -13.76 -2.78
N ILE A 2 -4.98 -12.80 -3.30
CA ILE A 2 -4.17 -11.83 -2.57
C ILE A 2 -4.97 -10.52 -2.43
N ALA A 3 -4.91 -9.87 -1.26
CA ALA A 3 -5.29 -8.47 -1.10
C ALA A 3 -4.02 -7.65 -0.86
N TYR A 4 -3.69 -6.77 -1.79
CA TYR A 4 -2.49 -5.93 -1.76
C TYR A 4 -2.84 -4.53 -1.26
N PHE A 5 -2.34 -4.18 -0.07
CA PHE A 5 -2.64 -2.92 0.60
C PHE A 5 -1.49 -1.95 0.38
N VAL A 6 -1.81 -0.78 -0.19
CA VAL A 6 -0.82 0.22 -0.56
C VAL A 6 -1.31 1.62 -0.17
N MET A 7 -0.44 2.41 0.46
CA MET A 7 -0.72 3.82 0.73
C MET A 7 -0.63 4.65 -0.56
N GLU A 8 0.29 4.32 -1.45
CA GLU A 8 0.43 4.99 -2.74
C GLU A 8 0.38 4.02 -3.91
N LEU A 9 -0.14 4.49 -5.05
CA LEU A 9 -0.33 3.68 -6.24
C LEU A 9 -0.20 4.52 -7.52
N GLY A 10 0.74 4.14 -8.38
CA GLY A 10 0.98 4.77 -9.68
C GLY A 10 0.34 4.00 -10.84
N LEU A 11 -0.89 4.35 -11.21
CA LEU A 11 -1.67 3.67 -12.27
C LEU A 11 -1.49 4.32 -13.65
N GLU A 12 -1.93 5.57 -13.78
CA GLU A 12 -1.89 6.41 -14.97
C GLU A 12 -1.34 7.78 -14.56
N GLU A 13 -0.85 8.56 -15.53
CA GLU A 13 -0.26 9.88 -15.26
C GLU A 13 -1.26 10.86 -14.62
N ASP A 14 -2.54 10.78 -14.98
CA ASP A 14 -3.60 11.67 -14.49
C ASP A 14 -4.36 11.11 -13.27
N ILE A 15 -3.81 10.07 -12.63
CA ILE A 15 -4.26 9.53 -11.34
C ILE A 15 -3.16 9.83 -10.31
N PRO A 16 -3.17 11.00 -9.65
CA PRO A 16 -2.07 11.49 -8.80
C PRO A 16 -2.09 10.88 -7.40
N THR A 17 -2.15 9.55 -7.30
CA THR A 17 -2.24 8.80 -6.03
C THR A 17 -0.90 8.22 -5.57
N TYR A 18 0.22 8.78 -6.02
CA TYR A 18 1.56 8.37 -5.59
C TYR A 18 2.53 9.54 -5.48
N SER A 19 3.60 9.34 -4.71
CA SER A 19 4.66 10.34 -4.53
C SER A 19 6.02 9.91 -5.09
N GLY A 20 6.28 8.59 -5.22
CA GLY A 20 7.58 8.11 -5.66
C GLY A 20 7.62 6.65 -6.06
N GLY A 21 8.77 6.02 -5.82
CA GLY A 21 9.08 4.67 -6.29
C GLY A 21 8.21 3.57 -5.67
N LEU A 22 7.70 3.76 -4.45
CA LEU A 22 6.85 2.78 -3.78
C LEU A 22 5.52 2.58 -4.52
N GLY A 23 4.89 3.67 -4.96
CA GLY A 23 3.64 3.66 -5.71
C GLY A 23 3.83 3.22 -7.16
N VAL A 24 4.96 3.57 -7.78
CA VAL A 24 5.35 3.04 -9.10
C VAL A 24 5.47 1.52 -9.04
N LEU A 25 6.23 0.99 -8.06
CA LEU A 25 6.38 -0.45 -7.86
C LEU A 25 5.02 -1.12 -7.59
N ALA A 26 4.17 -0.51 -6.77
CA ALA A 26 2.84 -1.04 -6.50
C ALA A 26 2.01 -1.17 -7.79
N GLY A 27 2.02 -0.14 -8.64
CA GLY A 27 1.34 -0.16 -9.94
C GLY A 27 1.88 -1.26 -10.85
N ASP A 28 3.20 -1.33 -11.00
CA ASP A 28 3.87 -2.33 -11.83
C ASP A 28 3.63 -3.77 -11.34
N THR A 29 3.53 -3.95 -10.02
CA THR A 29 3.17 -5.25 -9.42
C THR A 29 1.77 -5.66 -9.82
N LEU A 30 0.79 -4.74 -9.80
CA LEU A 30 -0.58 -5.04 -10.20
C LEU A 30 -0.73 -5.30 -11.70
N TYR A 31 -0.04 -4.55 -12.55
CA TYR A 31 0.01 -4.85 -13.99
C TYR A 31 0.62 -6.24 -14.24
N SER A 32 1.69 -6.57 -13.52
CA SER A 32 2.30 -7.91 -13.60
C SER A 32 1.35 -9.01 -13.11
N PHE A 33 0.58 -8.77 -12.04
CA PHE A 33 -0.45 -9.70 -11.58
C PHE A 33 -1.53 -9.93 -12.64
N ALA A 34 -2.01 -8.86 -13.28
CA ALA A 34 -3.00 -8.92 -14.35
C ALA A 34 -2.49 -9.73 -15.56
N ASP A 35 -1.25 -9.51 -15.97
CA ASP A 35 -0.61 -10.20 -17.10
C ASP A 35 -0.29 -11.68 -16.84
N LEU A 36 0.05 -12.01 -15.59
CA LEU A 36 0.40 -13.37 -15.15
C LEU A 36 -0.83 -14.17 -14.70
N GLY A 37 -2.01 -13.55 -14.64
CA GLY A 37 -3.23 -14.19 -14.15
C GLY A 37 -3.21 -14.50 -12.65
N ILE A 38 -2.47 -13.71 -11.86
CA ILE A 38 -2.39 -13.88 -10.41
C ILE A 38 -3.65 -13.28 -9.77
N PRO A 39 -4.48 -14.07 -9.06
CA PRO A 39 -5.73 -13.58 -8.50
C PRO A 39 -5.46 -12.63 -7.33
N ALA A 40 -5.64 -11.33 -7.58
CA ALA A 40 -5.42 -10.28 -6.61
C ALA A 40 -6.44 -9.14 -6.70
N VAL A 41 -6.59 -8.42 -5.59
CA VAL A 41 -7.25 -7.12 -5.50
C VAL A 41 -6.35 -6.15 -4.77
N CYS A 42 -6.47 -4.86 -5.06
CA CYS A 42 -5.70 -3.82 -4.40
C CYS A 42 -6.60 -2.90 -3.57
N ILE A 43 -6.11 -2.49 -2.40
CA ILE A 43 -6.76 -1.50 -1.54
C ILE A 43 -5.83 -0.30 -1.37
N THR A 44 -6.38 0.89 -1.56
CA THR A 44 -5.71 2.17 -1.28
C THR A 44 -6.73 3.23 -0.85
N LEU A 45 -6.28 4.46 -0.58
CA LEU A 45 -7.14 5.59 -0.27
C LEU A 45 -7.36 6.47 -1.50
N LEU A 46 -8.53 7.09 -1.61
CA LEU A 46 -8.77 8.12 -2.61
C LEU A 46 -8.12 9.45 -2.19
N TYR A 47 -7.10 9.94 -2.90
CA TYR A 47 -6.52 11.27 -2.66
C TYR A 47 -7.05 12.28 -3.68
N LYS A 48 -7.86 13.24 -3.22
CA LYS A 48 -8.54 14.21 -4.10
C LYS A 48 -7.64 15.35 -4.58
N LYS A 49 -6.55 15.61 -3.87
CA LYS A 49 -5.55 16.66 -4.14
C LYS A 49 -4.16 16.08 -4.41
N GLY A 50 -4.06 14.75 -4.54
CA GLY A 50 -2.80 14.02 -4.77
C GLY A 50 -1.73 14.26 -3.72
N TYR A 51 -0.46 14.15 -4.11
CA TYR A 51 0.71 14.47 -3.27
C TYR A 51 1.10 15.95 -3.38
N THR A 52 1.70 16.33 -4.52
CA THR A 52 2.02 17.71 -4.86
C THR A 52 2.01 17.89 -6.37
N LEU A 53 1.51 19.03 -6.84
CA LEU A 53 1.76 19.54 -8.18
C LEU A 53 2.88 20.58 -8.11
N GLN A 54 4.09 20.16 -8.48
CA GLN A 54 5.27 21.00 -8.45
C GLN A 54 5.25 22.02 -9.60
N ARG A 55 5.54 23.29 -9.29
CA ARG A 55 5.87 24.30 -10.30
C ARG A 55 7.15 25.03 -9.90
N LEU A 56 7.98 25.34 -10.89
CA LEU A 56 9.20 26.13 -10.69
C LEU A 56 8.96 27.58 -11.10
N THR A 57 9.34 28.51 -10.24
CA THR A 57 9.44 29.93 -10.60
C THR A 57 10.57 30.16 -11.59
N PRO A 58 10.60 31.31 -12.29
CA PRO A 58 11.72 31.66 -13.18
C PRO A 58 13.10 31.68 -12.50
N HIS A 59 13.14 31.77 -11.16
CA HIS A 59 14.38 31.76 -10.37
C HIS A 59 14.72 30.37 -9.77
N GLY A 60 13.99 29.32 -10.17
CA GLY A 60 14.25 27.95 -9.71
C GLY A 60 13.68 27.60 -8.33
N MET A 61 12.91 28.51 -7.69
CA MET A 61 12.19 28.18 -6.46
C MET A 61 10.98 27.30 -6.75
N GLN A 62 10.80 26.24 -5.95
CA GLN A 62 9.64 25.35 -5.99
C GLN A 62 8.41 25.98 -5.34
N LEU A 63 7.26 25.79 -5.98
CA LEU A 63 5.92 26.08 -5.47
C LEU A 63 5.10 24.80 -5.52
N ASP A 64 4.43 24.48 -4.42
CA ASP A 64 3.60 23.29 -4.28
C ASP A 64 2.11 23.63 -4.36
N PHE A 65 1.40 22.92 -5.23
CA PHE A 65 -0.04 23.07 -5.43
C PHE A 65 -0.77 21.75 -5.23
N ASP A 66 -2.07 21.83 -5.03
CA ASP A 66 -2.95 20.65 -5.03
C ASP A 66 -3.03 20.06 -6.45
N ALA A 67 -2.78 18.75 -6.57
CA ALA A 67 -2.95 17.99 -7.81
C ALA A 67 -4.42 17.50 -7.91
N LEU A 68 -5.33 18.42 -8.23
CA LEU A 68 -6.74 18.10 -8.43
C LEU A 68 -6.95 17.29 -9.70
N TRP A 69 -7.84 16.29 -9.65
CA TRP A 69 -8.17 15.42 -10.78
C TRP A 69 -9.64 15.00 -10.76
N ASP A 70 -10.18 14.66 -11.93
CA ASP A 70 -11.58 14.26 -12.08
C ASP A 70 -11.77 12.75 -11.83
N TYR A 71 -11.56 12.35 -10.58
CA TYR A 71 -11.64 10.95 -10.15
C TYR A 71 -12.99 10.29 -10.50
N LYS A 72 -14.08 11.07 -10.62
CA LYS A 72 -15.41 10.56 -10.98
C LYS A 72 -15.51 10.12 -12.45
N LYS A 73 -14.63 10.60 -13.32
CA LYS A 73 -14.52 10.14 -14.72
C LYS A 73 -13.64 8.90 -14.87
N LYS A 74 -12.71 8.69 -13.93
CA LYS A 74 -11.74 7.59 -13.95
C LYS A 74 -12.18 6.38 -13.14
N LEU A 75 -12.91 6.61 -12.05
CA LEU A 75 -13.31 5.60 -11.09
C LEU A 75 -14.83 5.40 -11.10
N THR A 76 -15.26 4.16 -10.89
CA THR A 76 -16.68 3.84 -10.72
C THR A 76 -17.03 3.76 -9.24
N ARG A 77 -18.02 4.54 -8.79
CA ARG A 77 -18.51 4.44 -7.41
C ARG A 77 -19.26 3.12 -7.23
N LEU A 78 -18.91 2.37 -6.18
CA LEU A 78 -19.63 1.16 -5.80
C LEU A 78 -20.77 1.48 -4.84
N ASP A 79 -21.87 0.72 -4.95
CA ASP A 79 -22.98 0.78 -4.00
C ASP A 79 -22.67 -0.09 -2.77
N VAL A 80 -21.63 0.30 -2.06
CA VAL A 80 -21.19 -0.30 -0.80
C VAL A 80 -20.78 0.81 0.15
N SER A 81 -21.14 0.66 1.42
CA SER A 81 -20.68 1.53 2.49
C SER A 81 -20.34 0.69 3.71
N ILE A 82 -19.19 0.97 4.30
CA ILE A 82 -18.74 0.37 5.55
C ILE A 82 -18.63 1.46 6.61
N GLU A 83 -18.50 1.04 7.86
CA GLU A 83 -18.18 1.93 8.97
C GLU A 83 -16.80 1.60 9.54
N VAL A 84 -16.01 2.62 9.86
CA VAL A 84 -14.71 2.51 10.54
C VAL A 84 -14.75 3.32 11.83
N PRO A 85 -14.33 2.75 12.98
CA PRO A 85 -14.28 3.49 14.24
C PRO A 85 -13.07 4.43 14.27
N PHE A 86 -13.32 5.65 14.76
CA PHE A 86 -12.33 6.66 15.10
C PHE A 86 -12.70 7.21 16.48
N GLY A 87 -12.02 6.70 17.50
CA GLY A 87 -12.35 6.92 18.90
C GLY A 87 -13.74 6.43 19.25
N ASP A 88 -14.62 7.33 19.72
CA ASP A 88 -15.97 6.97 20.17
C ASP A 88 -17.01 6.96 19.04
N LYS A 89 -16.62 7.32 17.81
CA LYS A 89 -17.55 7.47 16.69
C LYS A 89 -17.20 6.50 15.56
N LYS A 90 -18.24 5.98 14.92
CA LYS A 90 -18.14 5.28 13.65
C LYS A 90 -18.36 6.26 12.51
N GLN A 91 -17.52 6.16 11.49
CA GLN A 91 -17.52 7.04 10.33
C GLN A 91 -17.75 6.19 9.08
N LYS A 92 -18.56 6.71 8.16
CA LYS A 92 -18.89 6.02 6.91
C LYS A 92 -17.72 6.08 5.95
N VAL A 93 -17.49 5.00 5.22
CA VAL A 93 -16.51 4.97 4.13
C VAL A 93 -17.20 4.46 2.89
N ALA A 94 -17.12 5.24 1.82
CA ALA A 94 -17.55 4.85 0.49
C ALA A 94 -16.37 4.20 -0.26
N CYS A 95 -16.68 3.52 -1.37
CA CYS A 95 -15.68 2.87 -2.20
C CYS A 95 -15.81 3.30 -3.67
N TRP A 96 -14.66 3.53 -4.29
CA TRP A 96 -14.52 3.71 -5.73
C TRP A 96 -13.67 2.58 -6.31
N GLU A 97 -13.95 2.16 -7.54
CA GLU A 97 -13.27 1.07 -8.23
C GLU A 97 -12.56 1.58 -9.49
N TYR A 98 -11.32 1.13 -9.69
CA TYR A 98 -10.62 1.11 -10.96
C TYR A 98 -10.33 -0.35 -11.35
N THR A 99 -10.34 -0.67 -12.64
CA THR A 99 -9.97 -2.01 -13.13
C THR A 99 -8.76 -1.92 -14.05
N ILE A 100 -7.67 -2.56 -13.64
CA ILE A 100 -6.55 -2.84 -14.55
C ILE A 100 -6.98 -4.01 -15.44
N ARG A 101 -6.98 -3.77 -16.76
CA ARG A 101 -7.41 -4.74 -17.77
C ARG A 101 -6.19 -5.40 -18.40
N SER A 102 -6.11 -6.72 -18.29
CA SER A 102 -5.14 -7.52 -19.04
C SER A 102 -5.71 -8.94 -19.26
N LYS A 103 -4.89 -9.99 -19.21
CA LYS A 103 -5.32 -11.39 -19.29
C LYS A 103 -6.32 -11.74 -18.17
N GLU A 104 -6.04 -11.26 -16.96
CA GLU A 104 -7.01 -11.24 -15.86
C GLU A 104 -7.21 -9.80 -15.36
N ASP A 105 -8.45 -9.49 -14.97
CA ASP A 105 -8.76 -8.19 -14.40
C ASP A 105 -8.26 -8.10 -12.96
N ILE A 106 -7.59 -7.00 -12.62
CA ILE A 106 -7.26 -6.65 -11.23
C ILE A 106 -8.11 -5.45 -10.80
N LYS A 107 -8.89 -5.64 -9.73
CA LYS A 107 -9.71 -4.60 -9.12
C LYS A 107 -8.90 -3.81 -8.12
N VAL A 108 -8.96 -2.48 -8.22
CA VAL A 108 -8.35 -1.54 -7.29
C VAL A 108 -9.46 -0.76 -6.62
N PHE A 109 -9.53 -0.85 -5.29
CA PHE A 109 -10.52 -0.17 -4.48
C PHE A 109 -9.90 1.03 -3.75
N PHE A 110 -10.52 2.20 -3.94
CA PHE A 110 -10.16 3.44 -3.28
C PHE A 110 -11.18 3.77 -2.19
N LEU A 111 -10.72 3.80 -0.94
CA LEU A 111 -11.54 4.16 0.23
C LEU A 111 -11.72 5.68 0.31
N ASP A 112 -12.96 6.13 0.50
CA ASP A 112 -13.34 7.55 0.59
C ASP A 112 -14.17 7.81 1.85
N ALA A 113 -13.57 8.45 2.85
CA ALA A 113 -14.21 8.87 4.10
C ALA A 113 -14.81 10.29 4.01
N ASP A 114 -14.70 10.98 2.87
CA ASP A 114 -15.42 12.24 2.62
C ASP A 114 -16.88 11.94 2.24
N VAL A 115 -17.62 11.48 3.25
CA VAL A 115 -19.04 11.15 3.19
C VAL A 115 -19.81 12.13 4.05
N GLU A 116 -20.95 12.60 3.56
CA GLU A 116 -21.83 13.49 4.33
C GLU A 116 -22.29 12.83 5.64
N GLY A 117 -22.24 13.62 6.73
CA GLY A 117 -22.51 13.16 8.08
C GLY A 117 -21.28 12.70 8.87
N ASN A 118 -20.14 12.49 8.21
CA ASN A 118 -18.88 12.26 8.91
C ASN A 118 -18.32 13.54 9.53
N ASP A 119 -17.49 13.38 10.56
CA ASP A 119 -16.78 14.50 11.18
C ASP A 119 -15.86 15.19 10.15
N PRO A 120 -15.77 16.54 10.14
CA PRO A 120 -14.99 17.29 9.15
C PRO A 120 -13.52 16.86 9.07
N GLU A 121 -12.91 16.48 10.19
CA GLU A 121 -11.52 16.01 10.24
C GLU A 121 -11.35 14.65 9.55
N ILE A 122 -12.36 13.77 9.65
CA ILE A 122 -12.33 12.46 9.00
C ILE A 122 -12.51 12.59 7.49
N ARG A 123 -13.37 13.51 7.06
CA ARG A 123 -13.55 13.82 5.64
C ARG A 123 -12.25 14.32 4.98
N ARG A 124 -11.40 15.02 5.74
CA ARG A 124 -10.11 15.53 5.27
C ARG A 124 -9.04 14.44 5.08
N LEU A 125 -9.23 13.21 5.56
CA LEU A 125 -8.25 12.13 5.37
C LEU A 125 -7.98 11.81 3.89
N ASN A 126 -8.95 12.12 3.02
CA ASN A 126 -8.89 11.90 1.58
C ASN A 126 -8.42 13.13 0.78
N ASP A 127 -7.95 14.19 1.46
CA ASP A 127 -7.42 15.36 0.76
C ASP A 127 -6.09 15.03 0.07
N LYS A 128 -5.06 14.67 0.84
CA LYS A 128 -3.68 14.52 0.34
C LYS A 128 -3.05 13.19 0.73
N LEU A 129 -2.13 12.73 -0.12
CA LEU A 129 -1.21 11.64 0.18
C LEU A 129 -0.12 12.18 1.13
N TYR A 130 0.08 11.53 2.28
CA TYR A 130 1.00 11.92 3.36
C TYR A 130 0.71 13.29 3.99
N PHE A 131 0.16 13.27 5.21
CA PHE A 131 0.12 14.45 6.07
C PHE A 131 1.36 14.52 6.96
N ASP A 132 1.87 15.74 7.16
CA ASP A 132 2.87 16.03 8.20
C ASP A 132 2.28 15.96 9.61
N ASP A 133 0.96 16.13 9.73
CA ASP A 133 0.24 16.06 10.99
C ASP A 133 0.03 14.60 11.42
N GLY A 134 0.54 14.28 12.62
CA GLY A 134 0.55 12.92 13.15
C GLY A 134 -0.83 12.30 13.37
N ILE A 135 -1.87 13.07 13.72
CA ILE A 135 -3.21 12.49 13.93
C ILE A 135 -3.89 12.20 12.60
N TYR A 136 -3.76 13.08 11.61
CA TYR A 136 -4.27 12.80 10.26
C TYR A 136 -3.54 11.61 9.63
N ARG A 137 -2.22 11.53 9.83
CA ARG A 137 -1.41 10.40 9.41
C ARG A 137 -1.89 9.09 10.04
N LEU A 138 -2.00 9.02 11.38
CA LEU A 138 -2.52 7.84 12.08
C LEU A 138 -3.90 7.41 11.55
N ARG A 139 -4.80 8.37 11.37
CA ARG A 139 -6.16 8.09 10.88
C ARG A 139 -6.19 7.57 9.44
N GLN A 140 -5.25 7.98 8.58
CA GLN A 140 -5.08 7.38 7.25
C GLN A 140 -4.66 5.91 7.36
N GLU A 141 -3.73 5.57 8.26
CA GLU A 141 -3.29 4.18 8.48
C GLU A 141 -4.42 3.29 9.00
N ILE A 142 -5.23 3.82 9.93
CA ILE A 142 -6.44 3.17 10.42
C ILE A 142 -7.43 2.96 9.27
N LEU A 143 -7.70 3.99 8.48
CA LEU A 143 -8.63 3.91 7.35
C LEU A 143 -8.17 2.86 6.33
N LEU A 144 -6.89 2.84 5.98
CA LEU A 144 -6.33 1.90 5.01
C LEU A 144 -6.40 0.46 5.53
N GLY A 145 -5.91 0.22 6.76
CA GLY A 145 -5.85 -1.12 7.33
C GLY A 145 -7.24 -1.68 7.69
N ILE A 146 -7.95 -1.01 8.60
CA ILE A 146 -9.25 -1.46 9.11
C ILE A 146 -10.34 -1.29 8.04
N GLY A 147 -10.40 -0.12 7.39
CA GLY A 147 -11.38 0.14 6.35
C GLY A 147 -11.21 -0.80 5.16
N GLY A 148 -9.98 -1.07 4.73
CA GLY A 148 -9.70 -2.00 3.66
C GLY A 148 -10.14 -3.43 3.96
N TYR A 149 -9.84 -3.93 5.17
CA TYR A 149 -10.31 -5.23 5.61
C TYR A 149 -11.86 -5.31 5.62
N ARG A 150 -12.52 -4.31 6.22
CA ARG A 150 -14.00 -4.29 6.30
C ARG A 150 -14.65 -4.19 4.93
N LEU A 151 -14.07 -3.44 3.99
CA LEU A 151 -14.55 -3.36 2.62
C LEU A 151 -14.50 -4.73 1.94
N LEU A 152 -13.35 -5.42 2.03
CA LEU A 152 -13.19 -6.74 1.42
C LEU A 152 -14.22 -7.75 1.95
N LYS A 153 -14.52 -7.71 3.26
CA LYS A 153 -15.59 -8.51 3.86
C LYS A 153 -16.97 -8.13 3.34
N ALA A 154 -17.28 -6.84 3.25
CA ALA A 154 -18.57 -6.35 2.75
C ALA A 154 -18.80 -6.73 1.27
N LEU A 155 -17.74 -6.74 0.47
CA LEU A 155 -17.76 -7.17 -0.93
C LEU A 155 -17.72 -8.70 -1.11
N GLY A 156 -17.59 -9.47 -0.03
CA GLY A 156 -17.61 -10.94 -0.08
C GLY A 156 -16.32 -11.60 -0.59
N TYR A 157 -15.18 -10.89 -0.56
CA TYR A 157 -13.91 -11.46 -1.01
C TYR A 157 -13.34 -12.48 -0.03
N ASN A 158 -12.96 -13.65 -0.54
CA ASN A 158 -12.26 -14.68 0.24
C ASN A 158 -10.74 -14.53 0.13
N ILE A 159 -10.17 -13.71 1.02
CA ILE A 159 -8.74 -13.40 1.01
C ILE A 159 -7.91 -14.46 1.74
N HIS A 160 -6.90 -14.95 1.03
CA HIS A 160 -5.97 -15.96 1.52
C HIS A 160 -4.72 -15.29 2.10
N VAL A 161 -4.23 -14.24 1.42
CA VAL A 161 -3.02 -13.50 1.80
C VAL A 161 -3.34 -12.00 1.79
N TYR A 162 -3.04 -11.32 2.89
CA TYR A 162 -3.02 -9.87 3.02
C TYR A 162 -1.56 -9.43 2.93
N HIS A 163 -1.24 -8.67 1.89
CA HIS A 163 0.12 -8.19 1.65
C HIS A 163 0.16 -6.69 1.94
N MET A 164 0.90 -6.34 2.99
CA MET A 164 1.13 -4.97 3.43
C MET A 164 2.38 -4.42 2.73
N ASN A 165 2.19 -3.45 1.84
CA ASN A 165 3.28 -2.76 1.17
C ASN A 165 3.72 -1.55 2.01
N GLU A 166 4.82 -1.72 2.73
CA GLU A 166 5.19 -0.87 3.86
C GLU A 166 4.14 -0.92 4.99
N SER A 167 4.47 -0.31 6.13
CA SER A 167 3.75 -0.48 7.39
C SER A 167 2.43 0.29 7.48
N HIS A 168 2.06 1.00 6.43
CA HIS A 168 0.89 1.86 6.38
C HIS A 168 -0.42 1.13 6.71
N SER A 169 -0.61 -0.06 6.15
CA SER A 169 -1.80 -0.86 6.42
C SER A 169 -1.70 -1.75 7.67
N ALA A 170 -0.72 -1.54 8.56
CA ALA A 170 -0.45 -2.44 9.69
C ALA A 170 -1.68 -2.65 10.59
N PHE A 171 -2.57 -1.66 10.73
CA PHE A 171 -3.78 -1.82 11.54
C PHE A 171 -4.79 -2.85 11.00
N LEU A 172 -4.62 -3.37 9.77
CA LEU A 172 -5.44 -4.49 9.29
C LEU A 172 -5.31 -5.73 10.19
N VAL A 173 -4.15 -5.89 10.86
CA VAL A 173 -3.88 -7.05 11.73
C VAL A 173 -4.80 -7.07 12.94
N VAL A 174 -5.32 -5.91 13.34
CA VAL A 174 -6.23 -5.78 14.48
C VAL A 174 -7.59 -6.40 14.15
N GLU A 175 -8.11 -6.17 12.95
CA GLU A 175 -9.35 -6.83 12.49
C GLU A 175 -9.16 -8.33 12.28
N LEU A 176 -8.02 -8.75 11.72
CA LEU A 176 -7.70 -10.17 11.61
C LEU A 176 -7.60 -10.85 12.98
N LEU A 177 -6.97 -10.20 13.96
CA LEU A 177 -6.85 -10.72 15.32
C LEU A 177 -8.22 -10.81 16.00
N ARG A 178 -9.09 -9.82 15.79
CA ARG A 178 -10.48 -9.84 16.27
C ARG A 178 -11.27 -11.02 15.68
N GLU A 179 -11.15 -11.28 14.38
CA GLU A 179 -11.84 -12.37 13.69
C GLU A 179 -11.29 -13.74 14.09
N LEU A 180 -9.97 -13.90 14.04
CA LEU A 180 -9.31 -15.21 14.12
C LEU A 180 -8.94 -15.61 15.56
N LYS A 181 -8.83 -14.63 16.47
CA LYS A 181 -8.49 -14.81 17.89
C LYS A 181 -7.22 -15.64 18.11
N SER A 182 -6.27 -15.55 17.18
CA SER A 182 -5.03 -16.32 17.19
C SER A 182 -3.94 -15.58 16.41
N LEU A 183 -2.83 -15.27 17.08
CA LEU A 183 -1.65 -14.65 16.46
C LEU A 183 -1.09 -15.53 15.32
N GLU A 184 -1.03 -16.84 15.53
CA GLU A 184 -0.52 -17.79 14.52
C GLU A 184 -1.34 -17.74 13.23
N LYS A 185 -2.68 -17.78 13.33
CA LYS A 185 -3.57 -17.69 12.16
C LYS A 185 -3.52 -16.32 11.46
N VAL A 186 -3.28 -15.25 12.21
CA VAL A 186 -3.04 -13.92 11.61
C VAL A 186 -1.74 -13.95 10.82
N ARG A 187 -0.67 -14.49 11.40
CA ARG A 187 0.64 -14.61 10.75
C ARG A 187 0.57 -15.44 9.48
N GLU A 188 -0.15 -16.56 9.47
CA GLU A 188 -0.37 -17.39 8.28
C GLU A 188 -0.99 -16.63 7.10
N LYS A 189 -1.73 -15.54 7.38
CA LYS A 189 -2.43 -14.74 6.37
C LYS A 189 -1.69 -13.47 5.97
N CYS A 190 -0.64 -13.06 6.67
CA CYS A 190 -0.01 -11.76 6.49
C CYS A 190 1.40 -11.85 5.89
N VAL A 191 1.62 -11.05 4.85
CA VAL A 191 2.92 -10.78 4.23
C VAL A 191 3.23 -9.30 4.43
N PHE A 192 4.46 -8.97 4.87
CA PHE A 192 4.91 -7.59 5.03
C PHE A 192 6.19 -7.33 4.24
N THR A 193 6.17 -6.27 3.42
CA THR A 193 7.37 -5.79 2.72
C THR A 193 7.80 -4.43 3.28
N THR A 194 9.07 -4.31 3.66
CA THR A 194 9.67 -3.03 4.09
C THR A 194 10.55 -2.44 2.98
N HIS A 195 10.42 -1.13 2.76
CA HIS A 195 11.19 -0.38 1.75
C HIS A 195 12.11 0.65 2.38
N THR A 196 11.88 0.98 3.65
CA THR A 196 12.51 2.09 4.34
C THR A 196 13.89 1.68 4.88
N PRO A 197 14.99 2.36 4.45
CA PRO A 197 16.35 2.00 4.85
C PRO A 197 16.85 2.76 6.08
N VAL A 198 16.00 3.57 6.72
CA VAL A 198 16.39 4.43 7.86
C VAL A 198 15.37 4.35 9.01
N PRO A 199 15.80 4.22 10.28
CA PRO A 199 14.89 4.13 11.42
C PRO A 199 13.86 5.27 11.51
N ALA A 200 14.26 6.48 11.13
CA ALA A 200 13.41 7.67 11.18
C ALA A 200 12.27 7.69 10.15
N GLY A 201 12.32 6.82 9.14
CA GLY A 201 11.26 6.72 8.13
C GLY A 201 10.12 5.77 8.51
N HIS A 202 10.22 5.07 9.64
CA HIS A 202 9.16 4.18 10.11
C HIS A 202 8.15 4.96 10.95
N ASP A 203 6.87 4.87 10.57
CA ASP A 203 5.78 5.55 11.26
C ASP A 203 5.69 5.11 12.73
N ARG A 204 5.77 6.10 13.64
CA ARG A 204 5.63 5.93 15.09
C ARG A 204 4.57 6.88 15.62
N PHE A 205 3.64 6.35 16.40
CA PHE A 205 2.57 7.14 17.01
C PHE A 205 2.59 7.00 18.54
N PRO A 206 2.37 8.07 19.31
CA PRO A 206 2.22 7.97 20.76
C PRO A 206 1.14 6.94 21.12
N VAL A 207 1.44 6.05 22.06
CA VAL A 207 0.54 4.94 22.42
C VAL A 207 -0.84 5.45 22.87
N ASP A 208 -0.89 6.55 23.63
CA ASP A 208 -2.14 7.17 24.06
C ASP A 208 -3.00 7.63 22.88
N MET A 209 -2.38 8.13 21.80
CA MET A 209 -3.08 8.54 20.59
C MET A 209 -3.71 7.33 19.89
N VAL A 210 -2.96 6.23 19.77
CA VAL A 210 -3.47 4.97 19.19
C VAL A 210 -4.63 4.43 20.02
N ARG A 211 -4.48 4.40 21.35
CA ARG A 211 -5.54 3.95 22.28
C ARG A 211 -6.80 4.81 22.17
N GLN A 212 -6.65 6.12 22.00
CA GLN A 212 -7.77 7.05 21.86
C GLN A 212 -8.51 6.86 20.53
N GLU A 213 -7.83 6.57 19.43
CA GLU A 213 -8.46 6.35 18.13
C GLU A 213 -9.00 4.92 17.98
N LEU A 214 -8.38 3.92 18.64
CA LEU A 214 -8.73 2.50 18.54
C LEU A 214 -9.43 1.95 19.80
N LYS A 215 -10.30 2.75 20.42
CA LYS A 215 -11.04 2.36 21.64
C LYS A 215 -11.84 1.07 21.50
N GLU A 216 -12.38 0.76 20.32
CA GLU A 216 -13.10 -0.50 20.06
C GLU A 216 -12.20 -1.74 20.06
N TYR A 217 -10.88 -1.57 20.08
CA TYR A 217 -9.89 -2.65 20.02
C TYR A 217 -9.14 -2.79 21.35
N ASP A 218 -9.89 -2.77 22.45
CA ASP A 218 -9.40 -2.89 23.83
C ASP A 218 -8.87 -4.29 24.19
N PHE A 219 -9.18 -5.30 23.38
CA PHE A 219 -8.61 -6.64 23.48
C PHE A 219 -7.11 -6.67 23.13
N MET A 220 -6.59 -5.63 22.46
CA MET A 220 -5.17 -5.49 22.16
C MET A 220 -4.51 -4.65 23.26
N ASP A 221 -3.47 -5.20 23.88
CA ASP A 221 -2.69 -4.46 24.88
C ASP A 221 -1.70 -3.51 24.17
N TRP A 222 -2.17 -2.30 23.88
CA TRP A 222 -1.37 -1.28 23.20
C TRP A 222 -0.11 -0.87 23.98
N GLU A 223 -0.09 -0.99 25.32
CA GLU A 223 1.12 -0.71 26.09
C GLU A 223 2.18 -1.80 25.88
N ALA A 224 1.75 -3.07 25.78
CA ALA A 224 2.65 -4.17 25.44
C ALA A 224 3.13 -4.15 23.98
N GLU A 225 2.38 -3.52 23.08
CA GLU A 225 2.79 -3.29 21.69
C GLU A 225 3.70 -2.05 21.54
N ALA A 226 3.75 -1.17 22.53
CA ALA A 226 4.52 0.07 22.48
C ALA A 226 6.01 -0.13 22.83
N GLU A 227 6.85 0.70 22.21
CA GLU A 227 8.28 0.82 22.50
C GLU A 227 8.61 2.31 22.69
N ASP A 228 9.16 2.64 23.86
CA ASP A 228 9.39 4.02 24.32
C ASP A 228 8.12 4.89 24.26
N GLY A 229 6.98 4.33 24.67
CA GLY A 229 5.68 5.00 24.67
C GLY A 229 5.08 5.23 23.28
N HIS A 230 5.61 4.58 22.24
CA HIS A 230 5.12 4.70 20.86
C HIS A 230 4.81 3.35 20.23
N ILE A 231 3.74 3.28 19.46
CA ILE A 231 3.49 2.17 18.54
C ILE A 231 4.33 2.40 17.28
N ASN A 232 5.25 1.48 16.98
CA ASN A 232 5.96 1.43 15.71
C ASN A 232 5.21 0.50 14.74
N LEU A 233 4.66 1.06 13.67
CA LEU A 233 3.82 0.28 12.75
C LEU A 233 4.61 -0.79 11.99
N SER A 234 5.89 -0.58 11.73
CA SER A 234 6.72 -1.61 11.10
C SER A 234 6.96 -2.78 12.03
N LYS A 235 7.21 -2.55 13.33
CA LYS A 235 7.29 -3.63 14.31
C LYS A 235 5.95 -4.35 14.48
N LEU A 236 4.84 -3.62 14.47
CA LEU A 236 3.50 -4.20 14.48
C LEU A 236 3.29 -5.12 13.25
N ALA A 237 3.56 -4.61 12.04
CA ALA A 237 3.44 -5.39 10.81
C ALA A 237 4.33 -6.64 10.81
N LEU A 238 5.59 -6.52 11.27
CA LEU A 238 6.52 -7.64 11.40
C LEU A 238 5.99 -8.71 12.37
N ARG A 239 5.53 -8.31 13.56
CA ARG A 239 5.04 -9.22 14.62
C ARG A 239 3.88 -10.09 14.16
N TYR A 240 2.99 -9.49 13.38
CA TYR A 240 1.76 -10.13 12.92
C TYR A 240 1.86 -10.72 11.50
N SER A 241 3.04 -10.72 10.87
CA SER A 241 3.27 -11.33 9.54
C SER A 241 4.07 -12.63 9.62
N GLY A 242 3.60 -13.65 8.91
CA GLY A 242 4.30 -14.94 8.80
C GLY A 242 5.41 -14.93 7.75
N LYS A 243 5.33 -14.02 6.77
CA LYS A 243 6.38 -13.77 5.79
C LYS A 243 6.72 -12.29 5.76
N THR A 244 8.01 -11.98 5.78
CA THR A 244 8.53 -10.62 5.78
C THR A 244 9.67 -10.51 4.77
N ASN A 245 9.73 -9.41 4.02
CA ASN A 245 10.81 -9.24 3.05
C ASN A 245 11.30 -7.80 2.92
N ALA A 246 12.60 -7.69 2.69
CA ALA A 246 13.26 -6.51 2.15
C ALA A 246 13.18 -6.49 0.62
N VAL A 247 13.60 -5.38 0.02
CA VAL A 247 13.40 -5.10 -1.42
C VAL A 247 14.65 -5.28 -2.29
N SER A 248 15.75 -5.74 -1.66
CA SER A 248 16.97 -6.20 -2.33
C SER A 248 17.86 -6.94 -1.32
N TYR A 249 18.85 -7.68 -1.82
CA TYR A 249 19.81 -8.37 -0.95
C TYR A 249 20.57 -7.40 -0.02
N LYS A 250 21.00 -6.24 -0.53
CA LYS A 250 21.66 -5.22 0.30
C LYS A 250 20.69 -4.61 1.31
N HIS A 251 19.45 -4.36 0.91
CA HIS A 251 18.43 -3.82 1.80
C HIS A 251 18.13 -4.77 2.96
N LEU A 252 18.17 -6.09 2.74
CA LEU A 252 17.99 -7.07 3.81
C LEU A 252 18.94 -6.83 4.98
N PHE A 253 20.23 -6.63 4.72
CA PHE A 253 21.21 -6.35 5.78
C PHE A 253 20.93 -5.04 6.50
N VAL A 254 20.48 -4.02 5.77
CA VAL A 254 20.09 -2.74 6.37
C VAL A 254 18.86 -2.94 7.27
N SER A 255 17.83 -3.61 6.78
CA SER A 255 16.60 -3.90 7.54
C SER A 255 16.86 -4.75 8.77
N MET A 256 17.74 -5.76 8.70
CA MET A 256 18.16 -6.55 9.86
C MET A 256 18.93 -5.72 10.91
N GLY A 257 19.61 -4.65 10.48
CA GLY A 257 20.22 -3.69 11.40
C GLY A 257 19.19 -2.79 12.11
N ILE A 258 18.08 -2.47 11.45
CA ILE A 258 16.97 -1.67 12.01
C ILE A 258 16.08 -2.53 12.91
N PHE A 259 15.87 -3.79 12.52
CA PHE A 259 15.06 -4.79 13.23
C PHE A 259 15.93 -6.00 13.59
N PRO A 260 16.76 -5.92 14.64
CA PRO A 260 17.64 -7.01 15.04
C PRO A 260 16.88 -8.31 15.34
N GLU A 261 15.61 -8.23 15.73
CA GLU A 261 14.74 -9.37 15.98
C GLU A 261 14.53 -10.24 14.72
N CYS A 262 14.68 -9.65 13.53
CA CYS A 262 14.58 -10.33 12.24
C CYS A 262 15.91 -10.91 11.73
N SER A 263 17.02 -10.68 12.45
CA SER A 263 18.34 -11.22 12.10
C SER A 263 18.60 -12.62 12.68
N VAL A 264 17.75 -13.07 13.61
CA VAL A 264 17.89 -14.35 14.30
C VAL A 264 17.21 -15.43 13.47
N LYS A 265 18.02 -16.28 12.83
CA LYS A 265 17.54 -17.49 12.14
C LYS A 265 16.79 -18.38 13.14
N GLU A 266 15.57 -18.82 12.80
CA GLU A 266 14.61 -19.52 13.69
C GLU A 266 13.92 -18.65 14.76
N GLY A 267 14.06 -17.32 14.71
CA GLY A 267 13.24 -16.39 15.50
C GLY A 267 11.80 -16.28 15.00
N TRP A 268 10.98 -15.45 15.66
CA TRP A 268 9.61 -15.18 15.20
C TRP A 268 9.58 -14.30 13.94
N CYS A 269 10.70 -13.68 13.55
CA CYS A 269 10.85 -12.95 12.30
C CYS A 269 12.02 -13.53 11.50
N ASP A 270 11.72 -14.16 10.36
CA ASP A 270 12.70 -14.64 9.38
C ASP A 270 12.53 -13.83 8.10
N MET A 271 13.31 -12.73 7.98
CA MET A 271 13.18 -11.79 6.87
C MET A 271 13.96 -12.27 5.66
N GLU A 272 13.28 -12.30 4.52
CA GLU A 272 13.86 -12.64 3.21
C GLU A 272 14.05 -11.37 2.36
N TYR A 273 14.46 -11.52 1.09
CA TYR A 273 14.48 -10.39 0.15
C TYR A 273 13.82 -10.77 -1.17
N VAL A 274 13.12 -9.81 -1.75
CA VAL A 274 12.58 -9.87 -3.11
C VAL A 274 13.06 -8.62 -3.81
N THR A 275 13.93 -8.78 -4.82
CA THR A 275 14.45 -7.64 -5.57
C THR A 275 13.32 -6.99 -6.36
N ASN A 276 13.13 -5.67 -6.19
CA ASN A 276 12.15 -4.92 -6.95
C ASN A 276 12.35 -5.07 -8.46
N GLY A 277 11.26 -5.06 -9.21
CA GLY A 277 11.23 -5.02 -10.66
C GLY A 277 10.26 -3.95 -11.15
N VAL A 278 10.29 -3.69 -12.46
CA VAL A 278 9.33 -2.84 -13.14
C VAL A 278 8.56 -3.64 -14.17
N TYR A 279 7.33 -3.24 -14.47
CA TYR A 279 6.52 -3.88 -15.50
C TYR A 279 7.01 -3.41 -16.88
N HIS A 280 7.92 -4.18 -17.47
CA HIS A 280 8.73 -3.78 -18.62
C HIS A 280 7.93 -3.24 -19.81
N LYS A 281 6.73 -3.77 -20.07
CA LYS A 281 5.87 -3.28 -21.17
C LYS A 281 5.52 -1.80 -21.03
N ARG A 282 5.36 -1.29 -19.80
CA ARG A 282 5.03 0.13 -19.52
C ARG A 282 6.24 1.05 -19.67
N TRP A 283 7.45 0.54 -19.47
CA TRP A 283 8.67 1.35 -19.39
C TRP A 283 9.54 1.32 -20.65
N VAL A 284 9.13 0.57 -21.67
CA VAL A 284 9.75 0.57 -23.00
C VAL A 284 9.02 1.57 -23.88
N HIS A 285 9.77 2.51 -24.47
CA HIS A 285 9.24 3.49 -25.45
C HIS A 285 8.69 2.79 -26.68
N ASP A 286 7.63 3.33 -27.30
CA ASP A 286 6.94 2.69 -28.42
C ASP A 286 7.87 2.38 -29.62
N GLU A 287 8.80 3.28 -29.95
CA GLU A 287 9.80 3.03 -31.02
C GLU A 287 10.74 1.85 -30.69
N ILE A 288 11.08 1.66 -29.41
CA ILE A 288 11.93 0.54 -28.99
C ILE A 288 11.11 -0.75 -28.95
N ARG A 289 9.83 -0.66 -28.58
CA ARG A 289 8.89 -1.78 -28.66
C ARG A 289 8.79 -2.31 -30.08
N GLU A 290 8.67 -1.45 -31.09
CA GLU A 290 8.64 -1.89 -32.50
C GLU A 290 9.89 -2.69 -32.90
N LEU A 291 11.07 -2.27 -32.42
CA LEU A 291 12.31 -3.02 -32.64
C LEU A 291 12.30 -4.37 -31.92
N PHE A 292 11.84 -4.42 -30.66
CA PHE A 292 11.75 -5.68 -29.91
C PHE A 292 10.70 -6.63 -30.50
N ASP A 293 9.58 -6.13 -31.00
CA ASP A 293 8.56 -6.94 -31.67
C ASP A 293 9.11 -7.60 -32.95
N LEU A 294 9.97 -6.87 -33.68
CA LEU A 294 10.60 -7.38 -34.90
C LEU A 294 11.75 -8.37 -34.62
N TYR A 295 12.64 -8.03 -33.70
CA TYR A 295 13.91 -8.76 -33.52
C TYR A 295 13.92 -9.70 -32.30
N LEU A 296 13.04 -9.51 -31.32
CA LEU A 296 12.95 -10.30 -30.08
C LEU A 296 11.50 -10.77 -29.84
N PRO A 297 10.89 -11.53 -30.77
CA PRO A 297 9.50 -11.94 -30.64
C PRO A 297 9.26 -12.69 -29.31
N GLY A 298 8.23 -12.27 -28.56
CA GLY A 298 7.86 -12.80 -27.25
C GLY A 298 8.56 -12.13 -26.05
N TRP A 299 9.31 -11.04 -26.25
CA TRP A 299 9.94 -10.28 -25.15
C TRP A 299 8.93 -9.71 -24.14
N ASP A 300 7.72 -9.44 -24.61
CA ASP A 300 6.60 -8.91 -23.84
C ASP A 300 6.13 -9.96 -22.81
N GLU A 301 6.09 -11.23 -23.18
CA GLU A 301 5.78 -12.34 -22.27
C GLU A 301 6.99 -12.81 -21.47
N ASN A 302 8.19 -12.78 -22.06
CA ASN A 302 9.43 -13.24 -21.43
C ASN A 302 10.50 -12.13 -21.44
N PRO A 303 10.59 -11.31 -20.37
CA PRO A 303 11.55 -10.21 -20.29
C PRO A 303 13.01 -10.66 -20.30
N VAL A 304 13.32 -11.94 -20.06
CA VAL A 304 14.70 -12.48 -20.17
C VAL A 304 15.26 -12.29 -21.58
N LEU A 305 14.40 -12.26 -22.61
CA LEU A 305 14.81 -12.04 -24.00
C LEU A 305 15.44 -10.66 -24.22
N LEU A 306 15.13 -9.67 -23.38
CA LEU A 306 15.74 -8.34 -23.45
C LEU A 306 17.26 -8.35 -23.22
N SER A 307 17.81 -9.41 -22.59
CA SER A 307 19.26 -9.62 -22.50
C SER A 307 19.95 -9.72 -23.87
N LYS A 308 19.19 -10.05 -24.93
CA LYS A 308 19.64 -10.15 -26.32
C LYS A 308 19.45 -8.87 -27.13
N ALA A 309 19.04 -7.76 -26.51
CA ALA A 309 18.84 -6.49 -27.22
C ALA A 309 20.11 -6.00 -27.95
N HIS A 310 21.29 -6.41 -27.50
CA HIS A 310 22.57 -6.13 -28.16
C HIS A 310 22.77 -6.85 -29.51
N GLU A 311 21.89 -7.82 -29.85
CA GLU A 311 21.89 -8.53 -31.14
C GLU A 311 21.06 -7.80 -32.22
N ILE A 312 20.33 -6.74 -31.85
CA ILE A 312 19.50 -5.95 -32.78
C ILE A 312 20.40 -5.17 -33.74
N PRO A 313 20.20 -5.26 -35.08
CA PRO A 313 20.99 -4.50 -36.05
C PRO A 313 20.90 -2.99 -35.84
N SER A 314 22.02 -2.29 -36.10
CA SER A 314 22.12 -0.83 -36.11
C SER A 314 21.43 -0.18 -37.30
#